data_AF-X1I8U6-F1
#
_entry.id   AF-X1I8U6-F1
#
_cell.length_a   1.000
_cell.length_b   1.000
_cell.length_c   1.000
_cell.angle_alpha   90.00
_cell.angle_beta   90.00
_cell.angle_gamma   90.00
#
_symmetry.space_group_name_H-M   'P 1'
#
loop_
_entity.id
_entity.type
_entity.pdbx_description
1 polymer ?
#
loop_
_entity_poly.entity_id
_entity_poly.type
_entity_poly.pdbx_seq_one_letter_code
_entity_poly.pdbx_strand_id
1 'polypeptide(L)'
;MGKTIIEKIIASHCDREVAPGDIVDVRIDARVARDFGGANVVKNIKEYNLGVNDPTKTFFTLDCNPGGSDQKYAANQQICRLFAREHGIEVFDINRGM
;
A
#
# COMPACT_ATOMS: atom_id res chain seq x y z
N MET A 1 22.30 25.31 10.12
CA MET A 1 21.64 25.37 8.79
C MET A 1 20.19 24.92 8.94
N GLY A 2 19.27 25.51 8.19
CA GLY A 2 17.88 25.05 8.20
C GLY A 2 17.74 23.70 7.48
N LYS A 3 16.84 22.84 7.95
CA LYS A 3 16.45 21.60 7.25
C LYS A 3 15.25 21.85 6.35
N THR A 4 15.23 21.17 5.21
CA THR A 4 14.08 21.07 4.30
C THR A 4 12.92 20.33 4.97
N ILE A 5 11.73 20.41 4.36
CA ILE A 5 10.57 19.65 4.84
C ILE A 5 10.74 18.14 4.67
N ILE A 6 11.42 17.69 3.61
CA ILE A 6 11.67 16.26 3.35
C ILE A 6 12.59 15.68 4.43
N GLU A 7 13.69 16.36 4.75
CA GLU A 7 14.60 15.93 5.84
C GLU A 7 13.86 15.86 7.17
N LYS A 8 12.97 16.81 7.47
CA LYS A 8 12.15 16.80 8.69
C LYS A 8 11.18 15.62 8.75
N ILE A 9 10.48 15.33 7.65
CA ILE A 9 9.53 14.20 7.58
C ILE A 9 10.28 12.87 7.70
N ILE A 10 11.38 12.69 6.99
CA ILE A 10 12.14 11.44 7.06
C ILE A 10 12.73 11.27 8.46
N ALA A 11 13.35 12.32 9.02
CA ALA A 11 13.92 12.29 10.37
C ALA A 11 12.88 11.90 11.44
N SER A 12 11.64 12.36 11.31
CA SER A 12 10.56 12.00 12.26
C SER A 12 10.06 10.55 12.13
N HIS A 13 10.46 9.83 11.07
CA HIS A 13 10.05 8.46 10.78
C HIS A 13 11.23 7.45 10.77
N CYS A 14 12.46 7.92 10.96
CA CYS A 14 13.66 7.07 11.11
C CYS A 14 14.40 7.27 12.44
N ASP A 15 13.83 8.05 13.37
CA ASP A 15 14.35 8.30 14.73
C ASP A 15 15.79 8.83 14.80
N ARG A 16 16.25 9.49 13.74
CA ARG A 16 17.57 10.13 13.64
C ARG A 16 17.54 11.33 12.71
N GLU A 17 18.56 12.15 12.80
CA GLU A 17 18.79 13.20 11.80
C GLU A 17 19.25 12.63 10.47
N VAL A 18 18.85 13.32 9.39
CA VAL A 18 19.15 12.94 8.01
C VAL A 18 19.67 14.13 7.20
N ALA A 19 20.49 13.82 6.21
CA ALA A 19 20.99 14.75 5.20
C ALA A 19 20.91 14.10 3.79
N PRO A 20 20.98 14.90 2.70
CA PRO A 20 21.03 14.35 1.34
C PRO A 20 22.20 13.38 1.17
N GLY A 21 21.91 12.19 0.66
CA GLY A 21 22.88 11.10 0.50
C GLY A 21 22.78 10.02 1.57
N ASP A 22 22.08 10.26 2.67
CA ASP A 22 21.82 9.21 3.67
C ASP A 22 20.87 8.14 3.14
N ILE A 23 21.13 6.88 3.51
CA ILE A 23 20.22 5.74 3.33
C ILE A 23 19.71 5.38 4.72
N VAL A 24 18.38 5.40 4.90
CA VAL A 24 17.73 5.19 6.19
C VAL A 24 16.53 4.26 6.08
N ASP A 25 16.28 3.51 7.15
CA ASP A 25 15.04 2.76 7.33
C ASP A 25 13.96 3.70 7.85
N VAL A 26 12.80 3.70 7.18
CA VAL A 26 11.70 4.63 7.49
C VAL A 26 10.46 3.84 7.86
N ARG A 27 9.82 4.21 8.97
CA ARG A 27 8.50 3.71 9.33
C ARG A 27 7.47 4.17 8.29
N ILE A 28 6.70 3.23 7.75
CA ILE A 28 5.65 3.53 6.76
C ILE A 28 4.29 3.68 7.46
N ASP A 29 3.71 4.88 7.39
CA ASP A 29 2.44 5.19 8.07
C ASP A 29 1.20 4.73 7.30
N ALA A 30 1.28 4.62 5.97
CA ALA A 30 0.21 4.09 5.14
C ALA A 30 0.79 3.31 3.95
N ARG A 31 0.21 2.13 3.69
CA ARG A 31 0.49 1.30 2.52
C ARG A 31 -0.78 1.17 1.70
N VAL A 32 -0.71 1.56 0.44
CA VAL A 32 -1.86 1.52 -0.44
C VAL A 32 -1.48 0.77 -1.71
N ALA A 33 -2.30 -0.20 -2.11
CA ALA A 33 -2.15 -0.90 -3.38
C ALA A 33 -3.41 -0.72 -4.24
N ARG A 34 -3.19 -0.36 -5.51
CA ARG A 34 -4.26 -0.18 -6.51
C ARG A 34 -4.56 -1.49 -7.23
N ASP A 35 -5.71 -1.58 -7.89
CA ASP A 35 -6.14 -2.72 -8.71
C ASP A 35 -5.14 -3.18 -9.80
N PHE A 36 -4.26 -2.32 -10.30
CA PHE A 36 -3.17 -2.70 -11.23
C PHE A 36 -2.07 -3.56 -10.57
N GLY A 37 -1.69 -3.23 -9.34
CA GLY A 37 -0.52 -3.80 -8.65
C GLY A 37 -0.86 -4.68 -7.44
N GLY A 38 -2.07 -4.53 -6.89
CA GLY A 38 -2.49 -5.16 -5.64
C GLY A 38 -2.47 -6.68 -5.72
N ALA A 39 -2.92 -7.27 -6.83
CA ALA A 39 -2.87 -8.72 -7.02
C ALA A 39 -1.44 -9.28 -7.01
N ASN A 40 -0.47 -8.53 -7.55
CA ASN A 40 0.95 -8.93 -7.51
C ASN A 40 1.52 -8.82 -6.09
N VAL A 41 1.12 -7.79 -5.33
CA VAL A 41 1.49 -7.66 -3.91
C VAL A 41 0.94 -8.85 -3.11
N VAL A 42 -0.33 -9.19 -3.28
CA VAL A 42 -0.96 -10.35 -2.64
C VAL A 42 -0.25 -11.65 -3.04
N LYS A 43 0.07 -11.82 -4.33
CA LYS A 43 0.82 -12.97 -4.82
C LYS A 43 2.16 -13.11 -4.09
N ASN A 44 2.96 -12.04 -4.04
CA ASN A 44 4.26 -12.06 -3.37
C ASN A 44 4.14 -12.36 -1.87
N ILE A 45 3.17 -11.76 -1.19
CA ILE A 45 2.93 -12.03 0.24
C ILE A 45 2.65 -13.53 0.46
N LYS A 46 1.79 -14.13 -0.37
CA LYS A 46 1.46 -15.57 -0.27
C LYS A 46 2.65 -16.46 -0.64
N GLU A 47 3.34 -16.16 -1.73
CA GLU A 47 4.47 -16.94 -2.26
C GLU A 47 5.62 -17.01 -1.25
N TYR A 48 5.91 -15.90 -0.57
CA TYR A 48 6.98 -15.82 0.43
C TYR A 48 6.49 -16.03 1.87
N ASN A 49 5.24 -16.48 2.06
CA ASN A 49 4.61 -16.73 3.36
C ASN A 49 4.78 -15.55 4.36
N LEU A 50 4.55 -14.34 3.86
CA LEU A 50 4.65 -13.10 4.63
C LEU A 50 3.32 -12.77 5.30
N GLY A 51 3.40 -12.02 6.40
CA GLY A 51 2.24 -11.44 7.08
C GLY A 51 1.96 -10.00 6.66
N VAL A 52 0.76 -9.51 7.01
CA VAL A 52 0.44 -8.08 6.96
C VAL A 52 0.93 -7.43 8.25
N ASN A 53 1.81 -6.44 8.15
CA ASN A 53 2.42 -5.80 9.33
C ASN A 53 1.40 -5.07 10.23
N ASP A 54 0.55 -4.23 9.64
CA ASP A 54 -0.52 -3.52 10.33
C ASP A 54 -1.71 -3.31 9.37
N PRO A 55 -2.84 -4.02 9.54
CA PRO A 55 -4.02 -3.87 8.71
C PRO A 55 -4.67 -2.48 8.79
N THR A 56 -4.54 -1.77 9.93
CA THR A 56 -5.13 -0.43 10.12
C THR A 56 -4.41 0.67 9.32
N LYS A 57 -3.21 0.35 8.82
CA LYS A 57 -2.36 1.21 7.98
C LYS A 57 -2.18 0.65 6.57
N THR A 58 -2.95 -0.37 6.19
CA THR A 58 -2.85 -1.03 4.89
C THR A 58 -4.21 -0.98 4.22
N PHE A 59 -4.23 -0.60 2.94
CA PHE A 59 -5.47 -0.34 2.21
C PHE A 59 -5.39 -0.85 0.76
N PHE A 60 -6.53 -1.25 0.22
CA PHE A 60 -6.71 -1.40 -1.22
C PHE A 60 -7.65 -0.34 -1.77
N THR A 61 -7.38 0.14 -2.99
CA THR A 61 -8.29 1.05 -3.70
C THR A 61 -8.46 0.56 -5.13
N LEU A 62 -9.72 0.40 -5.56
CA LEU A 62 -10.07 -0.38 -6.75
C LEU A 62 -10.80 0.46 -7.81
N ASP A 63 -10.71 1.77 -7.70
CA ASP A 63 -11.48 2.79 -8.43
C ASP A 63 -10.92 3.13 -9.82
N CYS A 64 -9.76 2.61 -10.22
CA CYS A 64 -9.18 2.90 -11.54
C CYS A 64 -9.81 2.10 -12.69
N ASN A 65 -10.31 0.89 -12.43
CA ASN A 65 -11.08 0.13 -13.41
C ASN A 65 -12.45 -0.29 -12.84
N PRO A 66 -13.37 0.67 -12.61
CA PRO A 66 -14.61 0.42 -11.88
C PRO A 66 -15.60 -0.44 -12.67
N GLY A 67 -15.52 -0.44 -14.00
CA GLY A 67 -16.45 -1.18 -14.86
C GLY A 67 -16.13 -2.66 -15.02
N GLY A 68 -14.98 -3.14 -14.52
CA GLY A 68 -14.54 -4.52 -14.77
C GLY A 68 -14.47 -4.86 -16.26
N SER A 69 -14.19 -3.86 -17.11
CA SER A 69 -14.26 -3.95 -18.58
C SER A 69 -13.25 -4.94 -19.17
N ASP A 70 -12.27 -5.35 -18.36
CA ASP A 70 -11.28 -6.35 -18.68
C ASP A 70 -11.25 -7.41 -17.56
N GLN A 71 -11.28 -8.67 -17.98
CA GLN A 71 -11.38 -9.83 -17.09
C GLN A 71 -10.20 -9.94 -16.12
N LYS A 72 -8.99 -9.52 -16.52
CA LYS A 72 -7.80 -9.56 -15.68
C LYS A 72 -7.92 -8.56 -14.53
N TYR A 73 -8.41 -7.35 -14.81
CA TYR A 73 -8.65 -6.37 -13.75
C TYR A 73 -9.76 -6.80 -12.79
N ALA A 74 -10.85 -7.37 -13.30
CA ALA A 74 -11.89 -7.93 -12.45
C ALA A 74 -11.34 -9.04 -11.52
N ALA A 75 -10.49 -9.92 -12.06
CA ALA A 75 -9.81 -10.95 -11.27
C ALA A 75 -8.86 -10.35 -10.23
N ASN A 76 -8.06 -9.34 -10.60
CA ASN A 76 -7.14 -8.66 -9.69
C ASN A 76 -7.88 -7.99 -8.51
N GLN A 77 -8.96 -7.28 -8.81
CA GLN A 77 -9.81 -6.66 -7.79
C GLN A 77 -10.39 -7.71 -6.85
N GLN A 78 -10.86 -8.84 -7.38
CA GLN A 78 -11.39 -9.93 -6.57
C GLN A 78 -10.32 -10.56 -5.66
N ILE A 79 -9.11 -10.77 -6.17
CA ILE A 79 -7.97 -11.25 -5.36
C ILE A 79 -7.71 -10.28 -4.19
N CYS A 80 -7.69 -8.98 -4.46
CA CYS A 80 -7.49 -7.96 -3.42
C CYS A 80 -8.62 -7.98 -2.38
N ARG A 81 -9.89 -8.06 -2.80
CA ARG A 81 -11.05 -8.13 -1.89
C ARG A 81 -11.02 -9.36 -0.99
N LEU A 82 -10.67 -10.53 -1.54
CA LEU A 82 -10.58 -11.77 -0.78
C LEU A 82 -9.46 -11.72 0.25
N PHE A 83 -8.26 -11.29 -0.17
CA PHE A 83 -7.13 -11.13 0.73
C PHE A 83 -7.42 -10.09 1.82
N ALA A 84 -8.06 -8.98 1.45
CA ALA A 84 -8.40 -7.95 2.41
C ALA A 84 -9.38 -8.44 3.49
N ARG A 85 -10.39 -9.22 3.08
CA ARG A 85 -11.34 -9.86 4.01
C ARG A 85 -10.64 -10.85 4.95
N GLU A 86 -9.68 -11.62 4.43
CA GLU A 86 -8.90 -12.59 5.21
C GLU A 86 -8.03 -11.91 6.28
N HIS A 87 -7.43 -10.76 5.95
CA HIS A 87 -6.47 -10.06 6.81
C HIS A 87 -7.03 -8.83 7.55
N GLY A 88 -8.34 -8.55 7.44
CA GLY A 88 -8.96 -7.38 8.08
C GLY A 88 -8.49 -6.04 7.53
N ILE A 89 -8.14 -6.00 6.24
CA ILE A 89 -7.71 -4.78 5.53
C ILE A 89 -8.93 -4.04 4.99
N GLU A 90 -8.93 -2.71 5.11
CA GLU A 90 -9.97 -1.87 4.54
C GLU A 90 -9.81 -1.72 3.02
N VAL A 91 -10.94 -1.80 2.31
CA VAL A 91 -11.02 -1.68 0.86
C VAL A 91 -11.87 -0.48 0.49
N PHE A 92 -11.29 0.46 -0.25
CA PHE A 92 -11.99 1.53 -0.93
C PHE A 92 -12.39 1.04 -2.32
N ASP A 93 -13.61 0.53 -2.43
CA ASP A 93 -14.08 -0.17 -3.63
C ASP A 93 -14.38 0.79 -4.81
N ILE A 94 -14.77 0.21 -5.95
CA ILE A 94 -14.93 0.83 -7.28
C ILE A 94 -15.77 2.10 -7.31
N ASN A 95 -16.66 2.31 -6.33
CA ASN A 95 -17.56 3.45 -6.26
C ASN A 95 -17.04 4.62 -5.42
N ARG A 96 -15.86 4.48 -4.80
CA ARG A 96 -15.36 5.50 -3.86
C ARG A 96 -14.83 6.75 -4.56
N GLY A 97 -14.22 6.59 -5.74
CA GLY A 97 -13.61 7.67 -6.54
C GLY A 97 -12.50 8.42 -5.80
N MET A 98 -11.23 8.12 -6.10
CA MET A 98 -10.07 8.80 -5.53
C MET A 98 -9.18 9.45 -6.58
#